data_AF-A0A955C0L0-F1
#
_entry.id   AF-A0A955C0L0-F1
#
_cell.length_a   1.000
_cell.length_b   1.000
_cell.length_c   1.000
_cell.angle_alpha   90.00
_cell.angle_beta   90.00
_cell.angle_gamma   90.00
#
_symmetry.space_group_name_H-M   'P 1'
#
loop_
_entity.id
_entity.type
_entity.pdbx_description
1 polymer ?
#
loop_
_entity_poly.entity_id
_entity_poly.type
_entity_poly.pdbx_seq_one_letter_code
_entity_poly.pdbx_strand_id
1 'polypeptide(L)'
;LTIATVLVGSIASAMVMALQALPDAKGESETILDTRAGISDMLAELSYAIAFTEISSTAIEAVVPDRNGDGSPELVRYAWSSSGNPLTRAENGATAKSMVDDVRLLTFDMSYETSAAWPDDDSPEILLAKFDGWPGAAPTLTRDAISSTRRVAFTFTPGNKPADTLFIRITRVVVGLRGGNANTDKKVLAGLSYVTSGRPSGELIGSWGVLNASYASTTTDMWRELRFVDAVATPGRAVALTIYAEAANVIEVRKYTNGMAPANGTTALVSTDSGVGWSNLGTPADSVDIPFYVYGTVKTLASSTASLSRKFAHELKVTVRVAADGEAPFRSATRLVNRPEVVP
;
A
#
# COMPACT_ATOMS: atom_id res chain seq x y z
N LEU A 1 -58.43 53.70 -48.40
CA LEU A 1 -58.31 52.40 -47.68
C LEU A 1 -57.03 51.63 -48.07
N THR A 2 -56.67 51.58 -49.35
CA THR A 2 -55.48 50.87 -49.88
C THR A 2 -54.12 51.32 -49.34
N ILE A 3 -53.96 52.62 -49.04
CA ILE A 3 -52.68 53.14 -48.48
C ILE A 3 -52.45 52.61 -47.05
N ALA A 4 -53.52 52.48 -46.25
CA ALA A 4 -53.42 51.99 -44.88
C ALA A 4 -53.07 50.50 -44.81
N THR A 5 -53.59 49.67 -45.74
CA THR A 5 -53.30 48.23 -45.79
C THR A 5 -51.86 47.93 -46.21
N VAL A 6 -51.27 48.73 -47.10
CA VAL A 6 -49.86 48.59 -47.50
C VAL A 6 -48.92 48.94 -46.34
N LEU A 7 -49.26 49.98 -45.58
CA LEU A 7 -48.44 50.44 -44.45
C LEU A 7 -48.43 49.44 -43.28
N VAL A 8 -49.58 48.83 -42.97
CA VAL A 8 -49.68 47.82 -41.89
C VAL A 8 -48.95 46.54 -42.30
N GLY A 9 -48.99 46.16 -43.58
CA GLY A 9 -48.25 45.00 -44.09
C GLY A 9 -46.73 45.18 -44.04
N SER A 10 -46.22 46.37 -44.33
CA SER A 10 -44.77 46.62 -44.29
C SER A 10 -44.21 46.64 -42.85
N ILE A 11 -44.97 47.16 -41.88
CA ILE A 11 -44.57 47.15 -40.46
C ILE A 11 -44.56 45.73 -39.90
N ALA A 12 -45.54 44.89 -40.25
CA ALA A 12 -45.57 43.49 -39.83
C ALA A 12 -44.36 42.71 -40.39
N SER A 13 -44.00 42.95 -41.66
CA SER A 13 -42.83 42.32 -42.29
C SER A 13 -41.51 42.79 -41.65
N ALA A 14 -41.37 44.09 -41.37
CA ALA A 14 -40.21 44.63 -40.68
C ALA A 14 -40.07 44.10 -39.25
N MET A 15 -41.18 43.89 -38.53
CA MET A 15 -41.16 43.26 -37.20
C MET A 15 -40.74 41.80 -37.24
N VAL A 16 -41.19 41.01 -38.22
CA VAL A 16 -40.76 39.60 -38.36
C VAL A 16 -39.26 39.52 -38.68
N MET A 17 -38.75 40.38 -39.55
CA MET A 17 -37.30 40.45 -39.81
C MET A 17 -36.51 40.93 -38.58
N ALA A 18 -37.03 41.89 -37.81
CA ALA A 18 -36.40 42.33 -36.58
C ALA A 18 -36.41 41.25 -35.48
N LEU A 19 -37.49 40.46 -35.39
CA LEU A 19 -37.59 39.33 -34.44
C LEU A 19 -36.72 38.14 -34.85
N GLN A 20 -36.50 37.90 -36.13
CA GLN A 20 -35.56 36.89 -36.62
C GLN A 20 -34.10 37.35 -36.56
N ALA A 21 -33.87 38.66 -36.54
CA ALA A 21 -32.55 39.26 -36.35
C ALA A 21 -32.16 39.41 -34.87
N LEU A 22 -33.08 39.16 -33.93
CA LEU A 22 -32.70 38.96 -32.54
C LEU A 22 -31.99 37.61 -32.47
N PRO A 23 -30.66 37.58 -32.21
CA PRO A 23 -29.99 36.32 -31.95
C PRO A 23 -30.75 35.62 -30.84
N ASP A 24 -30.98 34.32 -31.00
CA ASP A 24 -31.67 33.52 -29.98
C ASP A 24 -30.93 33.77 -28.66
N ALA A 25 -31.59 34.44 -27.70
CA ALA A 25 -30.95 34.87 -26.46
C ALA A 25 -30.47 33.69 -25.60
N LYS A 26 -30.87 32.48 -26.00
CA LYS A 26 -30.46 31.18 -25.45
C LYS A 26 -29.25 30.54 -26.17
N GLY A 27 -28.74 31.13 -27.24
CA GLY A 27 -27.69 30.50 -28.05
C GLY A 27 -26.31 30.56 -27.38
N GLU A 28 -25.69 31.74 -27.42
CA GLU A 28 -24.24 31.85 -27.14
C GLU A 28 -23.92 32.06 -25.66
N SER A 29 -24.67 32.93 -24.97
CA SER A 29 -24.41 33.22 -23.55
C SER A 29 -24.68 32.02 -22.64
N GLU A 30 -25.72 31.24 -22.94
CA GLU A 30 -26.05 29.98 -22.23
C GLU A 30 -24.94 28.94 -22.46
N THR A 31 -24.53 28.74 -23.72
CA THR A 31 -23.41 27.84 -24.09
C THR A 31 -22.11 28.20 -23.37
N ILE A 32 -21.77 29.49 -23.26
CA ILE A 32 -20.56 29.94 -22.54
C ILE A 32 -20.66 29.65 -21.04
N LEU A 33 -21.83 29.85 -20.43
CA LEU A 33 -22.05 29.57 -19.01
C LEU A 33 -21.98 28.07 -18.73
N ASP A 34 -22.62 27.25 -19.55
CA ASP A 34 -22.60 25.79 -19.44
C ASP A 34 -21.20 25.23 -19.64
N THR A 35 -20.45 25.76 -20.62
CA THR A 35 -19.05 25.42 -20.83
C THR A 35 -18.20 25.70 -19.59
N ARG A 36 -18.38 26.87 -18.97
CA ARG A 36 -17.63 27.24 -17.76
C ARG A 36 -17.99 26.35 -16.58
N ALA A 37 -19.27 26.03 -16.42
CA ALA A 37 -19.74 25.11 -15.39
C ALA A 37 -19.14 23.72 -15.58
N GLY A 38 -19.24 23.14 -16.78
CA GLY A 38 -18.67 21.84 -17.11
C GLY A 38 -17.15 21.77 -16.87
N ILE A 39 -16.39 22.75 -17.35
CA ILE A 39 -14.93 22.76 -17.09
C ILE A 39 -14.60 22.99 -15.61
N SER A 40 -15.38 23.80 -14.91
CA SER A 40 -15.19 24.01 -13.47
C SER A 40 -15.43 22.72 -12.68
N ASP A 41 -16.48 21.97 -12.99
CA ASP A 41 -16.79 20.68 -12.35
C ASP A 41 -15.70 19.64 -12.64
N MET A 42 -15.19 19.59 -13.87
CA MET A 42 -14.07 18.73 -14.25
C MET A 42 -12.82 19.07 -13.44
N LEU A 43 -12.46 20.34 -13.34
CA LEU A 43 -11.27 20.77 -12.60
C LEU A 43 -11.44 20.60 -11.09
N ALA A 44 -12.65 20.77 -10.55
CA ALA A 44 -12.94 20.51 -9.15
C ALA A 44 -12.73 19.03 -8.81
N GLU A 45 -13.22 18.13 -9.66
CA GLU A 45 -13.00 16.68 -9.49
C GLU A 45 -11.52 16.31 -9.62
N LEU A 46 -10.86 16.75 -10.69
CA LEU A 46 -9.45 16.42 -10.96
C LEU A 46 -8.50 17.03 -9.92
N SER A 47 -8.90 18.08 -9.19
CA SER A 47 -8.10 18.65 -8.09
C SER A 47 -7.82 17.65 -6.96
N TYR A 48 -8.67 16.63 -6.81
CA TYR A 48 -8.54 15.55 -5.83
C TYR A 48 -7.94 14.27 -6.40
N ALA A 49 -7.53 14.24 -7.68
CA ALA A 49 -6.92 13.06 -8.29
C ALA A 49 -5.73 12.56 -7.46
N ILE A 50 -5.64 11.25 -7.25
CA ILE A 50 -4.54 10.56 -6.57
C ILE A 50 -3.55 9.92 -7.55
N ALA A 51 -3.99 9.65 -8.79
CA ALA A 51 -3.13 9.23 -9.89
C ALA A 51 -3.74 9.64 -11.24
N PHE A 52 -2.89 9.88 -12.25
CA PHE A 52 -3.31 9.97 -13.64
C PHE A 52 -2.86 8.71 -14.40
N THR A 53 -3.81 8.04 -15.04
CA THR A 53 -3.59 6.80 -15.83
C THR A 53 -3.55 7.06 -17.33
N GLU A 54 -4.12 8.19 -17.79
CA GLU A 54 -4.03 8.63 -19.18
C GLU A 54 -3.98 10.15 -19.24
N ILE A 55 -3.05 10.69 -20.04
CA ILE A 55 -3.03 12.09 -20.45
C ILE A 55 -2.66 12.14 -21.92
N SER A 56 -3.62 12.54 -22.75
CA SER A 56 -3.42 12.73 -24.19
C SER A 56 -3.95 14.09 -24.63
N SER A 57 -3.86 14.40 -25.93
CA SER A 57 -4.44 15.64 -26.47
C SER A 57 -5.98 15.63 -26.46
N THR A 58 -6.61 14.48 -26.28
CA THR A 58 -8.06 14.29 -26.42
C THR A 58 -8.71 13.64 -25.20
N ALA A 59 -7.93 13.14 -24.24
CA ALA A 59 -8.47 12.53 -23.04
C ALA A 59 -7.56 12.72 -21.82
N ILE A 60 -8.18 12.72 -20.65
CA ILE A 60 -7.52 12.62 -19.36
C ILE A 60 -8.28 11.61 -18.49
N GLU A 61 -7.56 10.67 -17.90
CA GLU A 61 -8.11 9.66 -17.00
C GLU A 61 -7.37 9.72 -15.67
N ALA A 62 -8.14 9.74 -14.59
CA ALA A 62 -7.64 9.92 -13.24
C ALA A 62 -8.33 8.97 -12.27
N VAL A 63 -7.57 8.53 -11.28
CA VAL A 63 -8.12 7.88 -10.08
C VAL A 63 -8.39 8.98 -9.06
N VAL A 64 -9.60 9.02 -8.52
CA VAL A 64 -10.02 9.94 -7.45
C VAL A 64 -10.39 9.15 -6.18
N PRO A 65 -10.32 9.78 -4.99
CA PRO A 65 -10.78 9.14 -3.76
C PRO A 65 -12.21 8.62 -3.88
N ASP A 66 -12.53 7.59 -3.10
CA ASP A 66 -13.88 7.06 -2.97
C ASP A 66 -14.87 8.17 -2.54
N ARG A 67 -15.91 8.43 -3.35
CA ARG A 67 -16.97 9.40 -3.04
C ARG A 67 -18.30 8.74 -2.78
N ASN A 68 -18.51 7.52 -3.26
CA ASN A 68 -19.75 6.78 -3.08
C ASN A 68 -19.79 5.99 -1.75
N GLY A 69 -18.64 5.82 -1.09
CA GLY A 69 -18.49 5.15 0.20
C GLY A 69 -18.36 3.64 0.14
N ASP A 70 -18.02 3.05 -1.01
CA ASP A 70 -17.88 1.61 -1.20
C ASP A 70 -16.49 1.06 -0.81
N GLY A 71 -15.57 1.93 -0.42
CA GLY A 71 -14.21 1.62 0.00
C GLY A 71 -13.20 1.51 -1.14
N SER A 72 -13.60 1.79 -2.38
CA SER A 72 -12.74 1.72 -3.57
C SER A 72 -12.57 3.10 -4.22
N PRO A 73 -11.34 3.51 -4.59
CA PRO A 73 -11.14 4.69 -5.42
C PRO A 73 -11.89 4.59 -6.75
N GLU A 74 -12.35 5.72 -7.27
CA GLU A 74 -13.11 5.79 -8.51
C GLU A 74 -12.19 6.16 -9.69
N LEU A 75 -12.46 5.59 -10.86
CA LEU A 75 -11.78 5.93 -12.11
C LEU A 75 -12.67 6.88 -12.92
N VAL A 76 -12.22 8.11 -13.15
CA VAL A 76 -12.94 9.11 -13.93
C VAL A 76 -12.18 9.42 -15.22
N ARG A 77 -12.91 9.46 -16.34
CA ARG A 77 -12.35 9.70 -17.66
C ARG A 77 -13.09 10.83 -18.35
N TYR A 78 -12.33 11.82 -18.79
CA TYR A 78 -12.80 12.91 -19.65
C TYR A 78 -12.25 12.70 -21.04
N ALA A 79 -13.11 12.66 -22.05
CA ALA A 79 -12.70 12.38 -23.42
C ALA A 79 -13.47 13.22 -24.43
N TRP A 80 -12.75 13.67 -25.45
CA TRP A 80 -13.25 14.43 -26.59
C TRP A 80 -12.69 13.83 -27.88
N SER A 81 -13.55 13.39 -28.79
CA SER A 81 -13.12 12.62 -29.96
C SER A 81 -12.63 13.49 -31.12
N SER A 82 -13.30 14.61 -31.40
CA SER A 82 -12.96 15.52 -32.51
C SER A 82 -13.72 16.84 -32.43
N SER A 83 -13.27 17.85 -33.18
CA SER A 83 -13.93 19.15 -33.28
C SER A 83 -15.42 19.04 -33.60
N GLY A 84 -16.24 19.70 -32.79
CA GLY A 84 -17.70 19.72 -32.83
C GLY A 84 -18.38 18.61 -32.02
N ASN A 85 -17.62 17.63 -31.52
CA ASN A 85 -18.17 16.61 -30.62
C ASN A 85 -18.12 17.09 -29.17
N PRO A 86 -19.01 16.57 -28.30
CA PRO A 86 -19.00 16.92 -26.90
C PRO A 86 -17.75 16.41 -26.18
N LEU A 87 -17.33 17.15 -25.15
CA LEU A 87 -16.53 16.59 -24.07
C LEU A 87 -17.43 15.71 -23.21
N THR A 88 -17.02 14.46 -23.02
CA THR A 88 -17.79 13.48 -22.26
C THR A 88 -17.06 13.07 -20.99
N ARG A 89 -17.82 12.74 -19.94
CA ARG A 89 -17.34 12.19 -18.67
C ARG A 89 -17.85 10.76 -18.49
N ALA A 90 -16.96 9.82 -18.18
CA ALA A 90 -17.28 8.46 -17.76
C ALA A 90 -16.69 8.17 -16.37
N GLU A 91 -17.34 7.28 -15.61
CA GLU A 91 -16.93 6.91 -14.25
C GLU A 91 -17.01 5.39 -14.11
N ASN A 92 -15.94 4.76 -13.63
CA ASN A 92 -15.85 3.32 -13.40
C ASN A 92 -16.28 2.47 -14.62
N GLY A 93 -15.99 2.94 -15.83
CA GLY A 93 -16.37 2.29 -17.09
C GLY A 93 -17.85 2.41 -17.48
N ALA A 94 -18.64 3.22 -16.76
CA ALA A 94 -20.03 3.51 -17.12
C ALA A 94 -20.15 4.27 -18.46
N THR A 95 -21.36 4.28 -19.03
CA THR A 95 -21.65 5.03 -20.25
C THR A 95 -21.32 6.51 -20.09
N ALA A 96 -20.52 7.03 -21.02
CA ALA A 96 -20.08 8.42 -21.01
C ALA A 96 -21.26 9.39 -21.18
N LYS A 97 -21.28 10.47 -20.39
CA LYS A 97 -22.29 11.53 -20.42
C LYS A 97 -21.69 12.81 -21.01
N SER A 98 -22.44 13.53 -21.84
CA SER A 98 -22.00 14.84 -22.34
C SER A 98 -21.89 15.83 -21.17
N MET A 99 -20.85 16.65 -21.19
CA MET A 99 -20.57 17.67 -20.19
C MET A 99 -20.47 19.07 -20.81
N VAL A 100 -19.81 19.18 -21.97
CA VAL A 100 -19.70 20.41 -22.74
C VAL A 100 -19.94 20.05 -24.19
N ASP A 101 -20.96 20.64 -24.79
CA ASP A 101 -21.30 20.40 -26.20
C ASP A 101 -20.44 21.24 -27.15
N ASP A 102 -20.41 20.85 -28.42
CA ASP A 102 -19.73 21.51 -29.54
C ASP A 102 -18.25 21.89 -29.31
N VAL A 103 -17.47 21.08 -28.59
CA VAL A 103 -16.05 21.39 -28.32
C VAL A 103 -15.24 21.36 -29.61
N ARG A 104 -14.65 22.51 -29.95
CA ARG A 104 -13.81 22.73 -31.16
C ARG A 104 -12.32 22.62 -30.88
N LEU A 105 -11.90 22.94 -29.66
CA LEU A 105 -10.52 22.85 -29.19
C LEU A 105 -10.52 22.40 -27.73
N LEU A 106 -9.66 21.44 -27.40
CA LEU A 106 -9.35 21.03 -26.04
C LEU A 106 -7.84 20.82 -25.91
N THR A 107 -7.24 21.38 -24.88
CA THR A 107 -5.84 21.11 -24.54
C THR A 107 -5.69 20.93 -23.03
N PHE A 108 -4.97 19.89 -22.64
CA PHE A 108 -4.50 19.67 -21.27
C PHE A 108 -3.02 20.05 -21.18
N ASP A 109 -2.68 20.92 -20.23
CA ASP A 109 -1.29 21.28 -19.92
C ASP A 109 -1.07 21.06 -18.43
N MET A 110 -0.04 20.29 -18.08
CA MET A 110 0.19 19.81 -16.73
C MET A 110 1.61 20.13 -16.29
N SER A 111 1.74 20.73 -15.11
CA SER A 111 3.02 21.05 -14.49
C SER A 111 3.42 19.92 -13.54
N TYR A 112 4.67 19.44 -13.65
CA TYR A 112 5.18 18.31 -12.88
C TYR A 112 6.30 18.73 -11.92
N GLU A 113 6.36 18.06 -10.77
CA GLU A 113 7.53 17.98 -9.92
C GLU A 113 8.16 16.60 -10.14
N THR A 114 9.44 16.56 -10.50
CA THR A 114 10.17 15.30 -10.67
C THR A 114 10.83 14.92 -9.36
N SER A 115 10.52 13.73 -8.85
CA SER A 115 11.21 13.14 -7.71
C SER A 115 12.01 11.93 -8.15
N ALA A 116 13.25 11.83 -7.65
CA ALA A 116 14.03 10.63 -7.80
C ALA A 116 13.53 9.59 -6.79
N ALA A 117 12.82 8.58 -7.28
CA ALA A 117 12.58 7.38 -6.52
C ALA A 117 13.72 6.40 -6.79
N TRP A 118 14.29 5.84 -5.74
CA TRP A 118 15.12 4.66 -5.87
C TRP A 118 14.17 3.47 -6.01
N PRO A 119 14.40 2.53 -6.96
CA PRO A 119 13.65 1.30 -6.99
C PRO A 119 13.77 0.63 -5.62
N ASP A 120 12.62 0.36 -5.03
CA ASP A 120 12.52 -0.46 -3.83
C ASP A 120 12.75 -1.91 -4.26
N ASP A 121 14.02 -2.31 -4.38
CA ASP A 121 14.37 -3.71 -4.64
C ASP A 121 14.40 -4.45 -3.30
N ASP A 122 13.27 -5.05 -2.95
CA ASP A 122 13.26 -6.12 -1.96
C ASP A 122 14.04 -7.31 -2.53
N SER A 123 15.03 -7.80 -1.79
CA SER A 123 15.77 -9.00 -2.18
C SER A 123 14.81 -10.21 -2.29
N PRO A 124 15.20 -11.28 -3.01
CA PRO A 124 14.57 -12.58 -2.79
C PRO A 124 14.68 -12.97 -1.30
N GLU A 125 13.82 -13.89 -0.86
CA GLU A 125 13.89 -14.41 0.51
C GLU A 125 15.24 -15.12 0.74
N ILE A 126 15.98 -14.68 1.76
CA ILE A 126 17.27 -15.22 2.16
C ILE A 126 17.23 -15.70 3.61
N LEU A 127 18.17 -16.59 3.97
CA LEU A 127 18.40 -16.98 5.36
C LEU A 127 19.11 -15.84 6.09
N LEU A 128 18.48 -15.26 7.11
CA LEU A 128 18.99 -14.12 7.87
C LEU A 128 19.78 -14.52 9.12
N ALA A 129 19.32 -15.57 9.80
CA ALA A 129 19.94 -16.12 11.01
C ALA A 129 19.56 -17.60 11.17
N LYS A 130 20.43 -18.38 11.81
CA LYS A 130 20.13 -19.77 12.18
C LYS A 130 20.88 -20.20 13.43
N PHE A 131 20.34 -21.21 14.09
CA PHE A 131 21.05 -22.02 15.07
C PHE A 131 20.66 -23.49 14.86
N ASP A 132 21.63 -24.34 14.55
CA ASP A 132 21.44 -25.77 14.29
C ASP A 132 22.36 -26.67 15.15
N GLY A 133 23.11 -26.07 16.08
CA GLY A 133 23.97 -26.75 17.05
C GLY A 133 25.21 -25.94 17.42
N TRP A 134 26.00 -26.44 18.35
CA TRP A 134 27.30 -25.85 18.71
C TRP A 134 28.43 -26.57 17.95
N PRO A 135 29.35 -25.84 17.30
CA PRO A 135 30.53 -26.45 16.68
C PRO A 135 31.33 -27.28 17.69
N GLY A 136 31.61 -28.55 17.37
CA GLY A 136 32.40 -29.44 18.22
C GLY A 136 31.70 -29.98 19.47
N ALA A 137 30.43 -29.64 19.70
CA ALA A 137 29.65 -30.17 20.82
C ALA A 137 28.50 -31.04 20.31
N ALA A 138 28.31 -32.24 20.88
CA ALA A 138 27.16 -33.08 20.60
C ALA A 138 25.98 -32.63 21.49
N PRO A 139 24.92 -32.01 20.95
CA PRO A 139 23.79 -31.60 21.76
C PRO A 139 22.94 -32.80 22.16
N THR A 140 22.43 -32.80 23.39
CA THR A 140 21.30 -33.67 23.75
C THR A 140 20.01 -32.98 23.38
N LEU A 141 19.14 -33.66 22.64
CA LEU A 141 17.83 -33.15 22.28
C LEU A 141 16.87 -33.36 23.45
N THR A 142 16.35 -32.28 23.99
CA THR A 142 15.29 -32.29 25.00
C THR A 142 14.16 -31.35 24.57
N ARG A 143 13.16 -31.18 25.43
CA ARG A 143 11.95 -30.41 25.11
C ARG A 143 11.52 -29.55 26.27
N ASP A 144 10.77 -28.50 25.97
CA ASP A 144 10.16 -27.62 26.96
C ASP A 144 8.69 -27.40 26.65
N ALA A 145 7.83 -27.62 27.65
CA ALA A 145 6.39 -27.43 27.49
C ALA A 145 6.04 -25.94 27.46
N ILE A 146 5.19 -25.55 26.52
CA ILE A 146 4.69 -24.19 26.38
C ILE A 146 3.24 -24.14 26.89
N SER A 147 2.90 -23.07 27.60
CA SER A 147 1.55 -22.82 28.11
C SER A 147 1.19 -21.33 28.05
N SER A 148 0.03 -20.97 28.60
CA SER A 148 -0.40 -19.58 28.72
C SER A 148 0.48 -18.76 29.67
N THR A 149 0.97 -19.39 30.74
CA THR A 149 1.85 -18.77 31.75
C THR A 149 3.32 -19.04 31.48
N ARG A 150 3.66 -20.20 30.88
CA ARG A 150 5.03 -20.57 30.50
C ARG A 150 5.29 -20.29 29.03
N ARG A 151 6.06 -19.23 28.76
CA ARG A 151 6.47 -18.82 27.42
C ARG A 151 7.94 -19.13 27.22
N VAL A 152 8.31 -19.48 26.00
CA VAL A 152 9.70 -19.72 25.63
C VAL A 152 10.09 -18.72 24.55
N ALA A 153 11.29 -18.17 24.64
CA ALA A 153 11.83 -17.30 23.62
C ALA A 153 13.27 -17.67 23.26
N PHE A 154 13.73 -17.23 22.11
CA PHE A 154 15.15 -17.20 21.79
C PHE A 154 15.53 -15.89 21.10
N THR A 155 16.74 -15.42 21.36
CA THR A 155 17.30 -14.22 20.75
C THR A 155 18.18 -14.56 19.56
N PHE A 156 18.21 -13.67 18.57
CA PHE A 156 19.10 -13.76 17.41
C PHE A 156 19.35 -12.36 16.82
N THR A 157 20.43 -12.21 16.07
CA THR A 157 20.71 -10.99 15.29
C THR A 157 20.75 -11.36 13.81
N PRO A 158 19.89 -10.77 12.95
CA PRO A 158 19.96 -10.94 11.50
C PRO A 158 21.33 -10.54 10.94
N GLY A 159 22.17 -11.54 10.69
CA GLY A 159 23.59 -11.35 10.36
C GLY A 159 23.87 -11.42 8.87
N ASN A 160 23.22 -12.34 8.16
CA ASN A 160 23.46 -12.60 6.75
C ASN A 160 22.70 -11.61 5.86
N LYS A 161 23.28 -10.42 5.67
CA LYS A 161 22.69 -9.33 4.89
C LYS A 161 23.81 -8.47 4.26
N PRO A 162 23.55 -7.78 3.14
CA PRO A 162 24.45 -6.77 2.58
C PRO A 162 24.71 -5.61 3.55
N ALA A 163 25.88 -4.95 3.43
CA ALA A 163 26.27 -3.86 4.33
C ALA A 163 25.38 -2.61 4.22
N ASP A 164 24.75 -2.41 3.07
CA ASP A 164 23.84 -1.31 2.70
C ASP A 164 22.36 -1.64 2.93
N THR A 165 22.07 -2.65 3.75
CA THR A 165 20.69 -2.98 4.14
C THR A 165 20.09 -1.84 4.97
N LEU A 166 18.95 -1.31 4.52
CA LEU A 166 18.16 -0.29 5.22
C LEU A 166 17.21 -0.92 6.25
N PHE A 167 16.45 -1.93 5.83
CA PHE A 167 15.51 -2.65 6.69
C PHE A 167 15.46 -4.13 6.31
N ILE A 168 15.06 -4.96 7.27
CA ILE A 168 14.94 -6.41 7.12
C ILE A 168 13.49 -6.79 7.38
N ARG A 169 12.81 -7.39 6.41
CA ARG A 169 11.48 -7.96 6.61
C ARG A 169 11.61 -9.43 6.93
N ILE A 170 11.30 -9.82 8.16
CA ILE A 170 11.26 -11.24 8.55
C ILE A 170 9.96 -11.82 8.00
N THR A 171 10.06 -12.75 7.05
CA THR A 171 8.90 -13.35 6.38
C THR A 171 8.46 -14.63 7.08
N ARG A 172 9.43 -15.40 7.59
CA ARG A 172 9.15 -16.63 8.33
C ARG A 172 10.27 -17.07 9.26
N VAL A 173 9.87 -17.75 10.32
CA VAL A 173 10.78 -18.43 11.24
C VAL A 173 10.42 -19.91 11.32
N VAL A 174 11.41 -20.78 11.16
CA VAL A 174 11.25 -22.22 11.24
C VAL A 174 11.85 -22.71 12.55
N VAL A 175 11.05 -23.41 13.36
CA VAL A 175 11.43 -23.89 14.70
C VAL A 175 10.95 -25.33 14.89
N GLY A 176 11.71 -26.14 15.64
CA GLY A 176 11.32 -27.51 15.96
C GLY A 176 10.24 -27.54 17.04
N LEU A 177 9.04 -27.99 16.70
CA LEU A 177 7.91 -28.11 17.63
C LEU A 177 7.26 -29.49 17.54
N ARG A 178 6.64 -29.93 18.63
CA ARG A 178 5.74 -31.10 18.64
C ARG A 178 4.48 -30.82 19.46
N GLY A 179 3.40 -31.51 19.13
CA GLY A 179 2.18 -31.48 19.93
C GLY A 179 2.41 -31.99 21.35
N GLY A 180 1.77 -31.33 22.31
CA GLY A 180 1.72 -31.78 23.70
C GLY A 180 0.57 -32.76 23.96
N ASN A 181 0.26 -33.00 25.22
CA ASN A 181 -0.79 -33.94 25.64
C ASN A 181 -2.18 -33.30 25.79
N ALA A 182 -2.35 -32.02 25.44
CA ALA A 182 -3.58 -31.25 25.63
C ALA A 182 -4.46 -31.13 24.37
N ASN A 183 -5.76 -30.83 24.55
CA ASN A 183 -6.78 -30.74 23.51
C ASN A 183 -6.36 -29.94 22.25
N THR A 184 -6.78 -30.45 21.08
CA THR A 184 -6.36 -30.09 19.72
C THR A 184 -6.87 -28.75 19.18
N ASP A 185 -7.66 -27.99 19.94
CA ASP A 185 -8.36 -26.79 19.43
C ASP A 185 -7.72 -25.46 19.89
N LYS A 186 -6.46 -25.49 20.32
CA LYS A 186 -5.79 -24.32 20.91
C LYS A 186 -4.75 -23.73 19.97
N LYS A 187 -4.69 -22.40 19.93
CA LYS A 187 -3.75 -21.67 19.09
C LYS A 187 -2.38 -21.60 19.75
N VAL A 188 -1.36 -21.72 18.91
CA VAL A 188 0.02 -21.37 19.26
C VAL A 188 0.33 -20.06 18.54
N LEU A 189 0.83 -19.11 19.30
CA LEU A 189 1.11 -17.75 18.85
C LEU A 189 2.60 -17.50 18.96
N ALA A 190 3.18 -16.86 17.95
CA ALA A 190 4.56 -16.42 17.99
C ALA A 190 4.69 -14.94 17.63
N GLY A 191 5.50 -14.22 18.39
CA GLY A 191 5.68 -12.79 18.25
C GLY A 191 7.16 -12.48 18.16
N LEU A 192 7.49 -11.54 17.29
CA LEU A 192 8.83 -10.99 17.20
C LEU A 192 8.86 -9.69 18.02
N SER A 193 9.92 -9.49 18.80
CA SER A 193 10.15 -8.24 19.54
C SER A 193 11.62 -7.87 19.49
N TYR A 194 11.95 -6.62 19.77
CA TYR A 194 13.36 -6.28 19.97
C TYR A 194 13.89 -6.87 21.27
N VAL A 195 15.23 -6.90 21.39
CA VAL A 195 15.92 -7.32 22.61
C VAL A 195 16.41 -6.09 23.39
N THR A 196 16.14 -6.06 24.68
CA THR A 196 16.67 -5.06 25.63
C THR A 196 17.34 -5.81 26.78
N SER A 197 18.61 -5.49 27.06
CA SER A 197 19.40 -6.18 28.11
C SER A 197 19.42 -7.71 27.98
N GLY A 198 19.48 -8.22 26.75
CA GLY A 198 19.51 -9.66 26.47
C GLY A 198 18.18 -10.39 26.65
N ARG A 199 17.05 -9.67 26.81
CA ARG A 199 15.69 -10.21 26.98
C ARG A 199 14.71 -9.63 25.95
N PRO A 200 13.61 -10.34 25.61
CA PRO A 200 12.53 -9.78 24.80
C PRO A 200 12.00 -8.50 25.44
N SER A 201 11.89 -7.43 24.65
CA SER A 201 11.20 -6.20 25.03
C SER A 201 9.68 -6.33 24.81
N GLY A 202 8.91 -5.34 25.26
CA GLY A 202 7.50 -5.21 24.89
C GLY A 202 7.25 -4.59 23.51
N GLU A 203 8.32 -4.17 22.80
CA GLU A 203 8.25 -3.55 21.48
C GLU A 203 8.16 -4.64 20.40
N LEU A 204 6.95 -4.95 19.97
CA LEU A 204 6.69 -5.95 18.92
C LEU A 204 7.16 -5.47 17.55
N ILE A 205 7.64 -6.42 16.74
CA ILE A 205 8.06 -6.25 15.36
C ILE A 205 7.02 -6.94 14.47
N GLY A 206 5.98 -6.19 14.08
CA GLY A 206 4.85 -6.70 13.32
C GLY A 206 3.80 -7.44 14.16
N SER A 207 2.88 -8.08 13.45
CA SER A 207 1.78 -8.87 14.00
C SER A 207 2.22 -10.26 14.47
N TRP A 208 1.39 -10.88 15.32
CA TRP A 208 1.63 -12.23 15.80
C TRP A 208 1.42 -13.26 14.67
N GLY A 209 2.41 -14.13 14.47
CA GLY A 209 2.26 -15.34 13.68
C GLY A 209 1.36 -16.34 14.39
N VAL A 210 0.42 -16.94 13.67
CA VAL A 210 -0.51 -17.95 14.19
C VAL A 210 -0.18 -19.32 13.59
N LEU A 211 0.09 -20.29 14.44
CA LEU A 211 0.12 -21.71 14.07
C LEU A 211 -1.27 -22.31 14.27
N ASN A 212 -1.82 -22.90 13.20
CA ASN A 212 -3.10 -23.61 13.26
C ASN A 212 -3.05 -24.80 14.24
N ALA A 213 -4.16 -25.06 14.93
CA ALA A 213 -4.21 -25.99 16.05
C ALA A 213 -4.01 -27.48 15.65
N SER A 214 -4.10 -27.82 14.36
CA SER A 214 -3.88 -29.18 13.85
C SER A 214 -2.48 -29.75 14.11
N TYR A 215 -1.53 -28.93 14.55
CA TYR A 215 -0.18 -29.37 14.95
C TYR A 215 -0.11 -29.98 16.35
N ALA A 216 -1.11 -29.79 17.20
CA ALA A 216 -1.12 -30.29 18.58
C ALA A 216 -1.24 -31.82 18.67
N SER A 217 -1.62 -32.50 17.59
CA SER A 217 -1.81 -33.96 17.57
C SER A 217 -0.55 -34.75 17.19
N THR A 218 0.51 -34.12 16.68
CA THR A 218 1.72 -34.82 16.26
C THR A 218 2.70 -34.97 17.42
N THR A 219 2.93 -36.20 17.88
CA THR A 219 3.89 -36.50 18.97
C THR A 219 5.36 -36.50 18.53
N THR A 220 5.60 -36.38 17.21
CA THR A 220 6.93 -36.33 16.61
C THR A 220 7.45 -34.90 16.51
N ASP A 221 8.76 -34.72 16.74
CA ASP A 221 9.42 -33.44 16.53
C ASP A 221 9.44 -33.11 15.03
N MET A 222 8.86 -31.99 14.66
CA MET A 222 8.82 -31.53 13.28
C MET A 222 9.23 -30.06 13.19
N TRP A 223 9.89 -29.70 12.10
CA TRP A 223 10.13 -28.30 11.77
C TRP A 223 8.80 -27.65 11.38
N ARG A 224 8.45 -26.56 12.08
CA ARG A 224 7.23 -25.79 11.87
C ARG A 224 7.58 -24.38 11.45
N GLU A 225 6.80 -23.88 10.52
CA GLU A 225 6.98 -22.55 9.95
C GLU A 225 5.97 -21.57 10.56
N LEU A 226 6.50 -20.46 11.05
CA LEU A 226 5.78 -19.30 11.53
C LEU A 226 5.92 -18.20 10.49
N ARG A 227 4.80 -17.75 9.90
CA ARG A 227 4.81 -16.69 8.88
C ARG A 227 4.45 -15.34 9.49
N PHE A 228 5.10 -14.29 8.98
CA PHE A 228 4.91 -12.89 9.37
C PHE A 228 4.76 -12.04 8.12
N VAL A 229 3.78 -11.13 8.11
CA VAL A 229 3.45 -10.30 6.93
C VAL A 229 4.11 -8.92 7.03
N ASP A 230 4.22 -8.40 8.25
CA ASP A 230 4.53 -7.01 8.58
C ASP A 230 5.69 -6.87 9.58
N ALA A 231 6.48 -7.94 9.81
CA ALA A 231 7.61 -7.91 10.73
C ALA A 231 8.84 -7.26 10.11
N VAL A 232 9.08 -5.98 10.44
CA VAL A 232 10.22 -5.18 9.93
C VAL A 232 11.24 -4.88 11.05
N ALA A 233 12.42 -5.50 10.96
CA ALA A 233 13.52 -5.33 11.91
C ALA A 233 14.57 -4.33 11.43
N THR A 234 15.13 -3.56 12.37
CA THR A 234 16.30 -2.71 12.13
C THR A 234 17.59 -3.54 11.97
N PRO A 235 18.38 -3.34 10.90
CA PRO A 235 19.66 -4.02 10.71
C PRO A 235 20.60 -3.86 11.92
N GLY A 236 21.19 -4.98 12.37
CA GLY A 236 22.15 -4.99 13.48
C GLY A 236 21.54 -4.96 14.88
N ARG A 237 20.22 -4.75 15.02
CA ARG A 237 19.51 -4.86 16.30
C ARG A 237 19.11 -6.33 16.54
N ALA A 238 19.32 -6.81 17.76
CA ALA A 238 18.90 -8.16 18.14
C ALA A 238 17.37 -8.24 18.27
N VAL A 239 16.83 -9.38 17.85
CA VAL A 239 15.40 -9.71 17.83
C VAL A 239 15.18 -10.96 18.68
N ALA A 240 14.04 -11.04 19.34
CA ALA A 240 13.58 -12.24 20.03
C ALA A 240 12.33 -12.79 19.35
N LEU A 241 12.29 -14.11 19.14
CA LEU A 241 11.04 -14.81 18.87
C LEU A 241 10.49 -15.35 20.19
N THR A 242 9.28 -14.92 20.57
CA THR A 242 8.53 -15.46 21.71
C THR A 242 7.44 -16.39 21.22
N ILE A 243 7.36 -17.60 21.78
CA ILE A 243 6.33 -18.59 21.48
C ILE A 243 5.51 -18.82 22.75
N TYR A 244 4.18 -18.76 22.61
CA TYR A 244 3.25 -19.11 23.68
C TYR A 244 2.00 -19.82 23.16
N ALA A 245 1.26 -20.46 24.06
CA ALA A 245 0.01 -21.14 23.75
C ALA A 245 -1.13 -20.58 24.60
N GLU A 246 -2.35 -20.58 24.08
CA GLU A 246 -3.53 -20.09 24.82
C GLU A 246 -3.94 -21.00 25.99
N ALA A 247 -3.44 -22.23 26.03
CA ALA A 247 -3.72 -23.21 27.08
C ALA A 247 -2.44 -23.93 27.54
N ALA A 248 -2.54 -24.69 28.63
CA ALA A 248 -1.41 -25.45 29.16
C ALA A 248 -1.06 -26.68 28.30
N ASN A 249 0.25 -26.93 28.12
CA ASN A 249 0.81 -28.13 27.49
C ASN A 249 0.26 -28.43 26.08
N VAL A 250 -0.03 -27.38 25.30
CA VAL A 250 -0.53 -27.51 23.92
C VAL A 250 0.59 -27.97 22.98
N ILE A 251 1.79 -27.46 23.20
CA ILE A 251 2.95 -27.70 22.34
C ILE A 251 4.21 -27.76 23.20
N GLU A 252 5.20 -28.50 22.71
CA GLU A 252 6.55 -28.47 23.26
C GLU A 252 7.52 -27.96 22.20
N VAL A 253 8.48 -27.14 22.64
CA VAL A 253 9.57 -26.66 21.79
C VAL A 253 10.78 -27.56 21.96
N ARG A 254 11.37 -27.97 20.83
CA ARG A 254 12.64 -28.70 20.80
C ARG A 254 13.74 -27.76 21.29
N LYS A 255 14.61 -28.27 22.16
CA LYS A 255 15.82 -27.56 22.59
C LYS A 255 17.03 -28.49 22.59
N TYR A 256 18.19 -27.90 22.37
CA TYR A 256 19.48 -28.55 22.56
C TYR A 256 20.01 -28.21 23.94
N THR A 257 20.62 -29.20 24.60
CA THR A 257 21.25 -29.03 25.90
C THR A 257 22.66 -29.59 25.86
N ASN A 258 23.65 -28.83 26.32
CA ASN A 258 25.02 -29.28 26.48
C ASN A 258 25.71 -28.44 27.58
N GLY A 259 26.19 -29.09 28.65
CA GLY A 259 26.86 -28.40 29.77
C GLY A 259 28.21 -27.77 29.42
N MET A 260 28.77 -28.11 28.26
CA MET A 260 30.03 -27.57 27.70
C MET A 260 29.79 -26.73 26.44
N ALA A 261 28.54 -26.29 26.20
CA ALA A 261 28.24 -25.43 25.09
C ALA A 261 29.08 -24.14 25.15
N PRO A 262 29.78 -23.76 24.06
CA PRO A 262 30.44 -22.47 23.98
C PRO A 262 29.39 -21.35 23.90
N ALA A 263 29.76 -20.16 24.36
CA ALA A 263 28.96 -18.96 24.16
C ALA A 263 28.67 -18.78 22.66
N ASN A 264 27.41 -18.49 22.35
CA ASN A 264 26.95 -18.21 21.00
C ASN A 264 26.17 -16.88 20.99
N GLY A 265 25.84 -16.39 19.80
CA GLY A 265 25.05 -15.15 19.65
C GLY A 265 23.56 -15.33 19.91
N THR A 266 23.14 -16.47 20.47
CA THR A 266 21.74 -16.81 20.74
C THR A 266 21.55 -17.04 22.24
N THR A 267 20.33 -16.95 22.72
CA THR A 267 20.04 -17.28 24.12
C THR A 267 18.63 -17.80 24.20
N ALA A 268 18.43 -19.02 24.69
CA ALA A 268 17.10 -19.51 25.03
C ALA A 268 16.65 -18.97 26.39
N LEU A 269 15.41 -18.49 26.42
CA LEU A 269 14.81 -17.80 27.54
C LEU A 269 13.46 -18.42 27.87
N VAL A 270 13.07 -18.29 29.13
CA VAL A 270 11.78 -18.72 29.62
C VAL A 270 11.15 -17.64 30.48
N SER A 271 9.84 -17.49 30.35
CA SER A 271 9.01 -16.73 31.25
C SER A 271 7.99 -17.68 31.87
N THR A 272 7.72 -17.52 33.16
CA THR A 272 6.70 -18.28 33.91
C THR A 272 5.54 -17.38 34.36
N ASP A 273 5.56 -16.12 33.97
CA ASP A 273 4.65 -15.05 34.37
C ASP A 273 4.07 -14.32 33.15
N SER A 274 3.79 -15.08 32.08
CA SER A 274 3.15 -14.57 30.86
C SER A 274 3.95 -13.48 30.14
N GLY A 275 5.28 -13.55 30.19
CA GLY A 275 6.21 -12.66 29.49
C GLY A 275 6.62 -11.41 30.27
N VAL A 276 6.25 -11.28 31.55
CA VAL A 276 6.64 -10.14 32.40
C VAL A 276 8.12 -10.21 32.78
N GLY A 277 8.59 -11.38 33.20
CA GLY A 277 9.96 -11.67 33.58
C GLY A 277 10.56 -12.79 32.73
N TRP A 278 11.86 -12.66 32.42
CA TRP A 278 12.59 -13.61 31.58
C TRP A 278 13.87 -14.09 32.27
N SER A 279 14.00 -15.40 32.41
CA SER A 279 15.22 -16.08 32.88
C SER A 279 15.85 -16.90 31.75
N ASN A 280 17.12 -17.25 31.89
CA ASN A 280 17.75 -18.18 30.96
C ASN A 280 17.11 -19.55 31.11
N LEU A 281 16.89 -20.24 30.00
CA LEU A 281 16.33 -21.59 30.01
C LEU A 281 17.31 -22.64 30.57
N GLY A 282 18.61 -22.32 30.59
CA GLY A 282 19.69 -23.14 31.14
C GLY A 282 20.66 -22.36 32.05
N THR A 283 21.46 -23.11 32.80
CA THR A 283 22.56 -22.60 33.64
C THR A 283 23.81 -23.47 33.38
N PRO A 284 24.88 -22.93 32.77
CA PRO A 284 25.08 -21.56 32.29
C PRO A 284 24.11 -21.17 31.16
N ALA A 285 24.01 -19.86 30.85
CA ALA A 285 23.04 -19.33 29.88
C ALA A 285 23.10 -20.03 28.51
N ASP A 286 24.31 -20.36 28.06
CA ASP A 286 24.58 -20.98 26.76
C ASP A 286 24.40 -22.51 26.76
N SER A 287 24.12 -23.11 27.92
CA SER A 287 23.96 -24.58 28.01
C SER A 287 22.70 -25.10 27.33
N VAL A 288 21.78 -24.21 26.96
CA VAL A 288 20.51 -24.53 26.35
C VAL A 288 20.19 -23.53 25.25
N ASP A 289 19.91 -24.03 24.05
CA ASP A 289 19.44 -23.22 22.92
C ASP A 289 18.34 -23.91 22.13
N ILE A 290 17.57 -23.12 21.38
CA ILE A 290 16.46 -23.61 20.57
C ILE A 290 16.91 -23.59 19.12
N PRO A 291 16.87 -24.72 18.39
CA PRO A 291 17.27 -24.73 17.00
C PRO A 291 16.22 -24.05 16.11
N PHE A 292 16.67 -23.15 15.23
CA PHE A 292 15.82 -22.31 14.40
C PHE A 292 16.48 -21.91 13.07
N TYR A 293 15.64 -21.47 12.13
CA TYR A 293 16.03 -20.78 10.89
C TYR A 293 15.14 -19.57 10.68
N VAL A 294 15.72 -18.39 10.49
CA VAL A 294 14.99 -17.13 10.23
C VAL A 294 15.21 -16.74 8.78
N TYR A 295 14.13 -16.57 8.04
CA TYR A 295 14.13 -16.14 6.65
C TYR A 295 13.47 -14.77 6.52
N GLY A 296 13.87 -14.03 5.49
CA GLY A 296 13.31 -12.74 5.20
C GLY A 296 13.85 -12.10 3.93
N THR A 297 13.30 -10.95 3.59
CA THR A 297 13.81 -10.10 2.52
C THR A 297 14.58 -8.93 3.13
N VAL A 298 15.57 -8.43 2.40
CA VAL A 298 16.31 -7.23 2.77
C VAL A 298 16.04 -6.15 1.75
N LYS A 299 15.85 -4.93 2.24
CA LYS A 299 15.78 -3.75 1.40
C LYS A 299 17.13 -3.07 1.43
N THR A 300 17.83 -3.05 0.30
CA THR A 300 19.10 -2.32 0.15
C THR A 300 18.85 -1.00 -0.57
N LEU A 301 19.79 -0.07 -0.48
CA LEU A 301 19.84 0.99 -1.49
C LEU A 301 20.08 0.30 -2.84
N ALA A 302 19.22 0.52 -3.83
CA ALA A 302 19.42 -0.07 -5.14
C ALA A 302 20.85 0.26 -5.63
N SER A 303 21.66 -0.77 -5.86
CA SER A 303 23.01 -0.61 -6.41
C SER A 303 22.99 -0.26 -7.90
N SER A 304 21.81 -0.29 -8.53
CA SER A 304 21.59 0.25 -9.87
C SER A 304 21.49 1.77 -9.81
N THR A 305 22.32 2.46 -10.60
CA THR A 305 22.23 3.90 -10.90
C THR A 305 20.96 4.31 -11.66
N ALA A 306 20.03 3.37 -11.93
CA ALA A 306 18.75 3.68 -12.54
C ALA A 306 17.84 4.36 -11.50
N SER A 307 17.93 5.68 -11.42
CA SER A 307 16.90 6.47 -10.76
C SER A 307 15.59 6.31 -11.54
N LEU A 308 14.54 5.85 -10.86
CA LEU A 308 13.19 5.95 -11.39
C LEU A 308 12.77 7.42 -11.23
N SER A 309 12.71 8.12 -12.35
CA SER A 309 12.18 9.48 -12.40
C SER A 309 10.66 9.41 -12.31
N ARG A 310 10.10 9.68 -11.13
CA ARG A 310 8.65 9.79 -10.93
C ARG A 310 8.20 11.22 -11.12
N LYS A 311 7.11 11.43 -11.85
CA LYS A 311 6.52 12.75 -12.09
C LYS A 311 5.25 12.88 -11.26
N PHE A 312 5.21 13.89 -10.41
CA PHE A 312 4.04 14.22 -9.62
C PHE A 312 3.44 15.53 -10.13
N ALA A 313 2.21 15.46 -10.64
CA ALA A 313 1.54 16.64 -11.18
C ALA A 313 1.09 17.55 -10.02
N HIS A 314 1.34 18.85 -10.11
CA HIS A 314 0.92 19.81 -9.08
C HIS A 314 -0.05 20.89 -9.58
N GLU A 315 -0.18 21.03 -10.90
CA GLU A 315 -1.11 21.96 -11.54
C GLU A 315 -1.61 21.38 -12.86
N LEU A 316 -2.92 21.52 -13.12
CA LEU A 316 -3.56 21.16 -14.39
C LEU A 316 -4.23 22.41 -14.97
N LYS A 317 -3.88 22.74 -16.21
CA LYS A 317 -4.46 23.82 -17.02
C LYS A 317 -5.28 23.21 -18.15
N VAL A 318 -6.47 23.75 -18.36
CA VAL A 318 -7.38 23.33 -19.42
C VAL A 318 -7.71 24.56 -20.27
N THR A 319 -7.60 24.39 -21.58
CA THR A 319 -8.09 25.36 -22.55
C THR A 319 -9.18 24.71 -23.39
N VAL A 320 -10.34 25.34 -23.49
CA VAL A 320 -11.48 24.87 -24.28
C VAL A 320 -12.00 25.97 -25.22
N ARG A 321 -12.49 25.60 -26.39
CA ARG A 321 -13.29 26.47 -27.28
C ARG A 321 -14.52 25.72 -27.77
N VAL A 322 -15.68 26.34 -27.74
CA VAL A 322 -16.99 25.73 -28.13
C VAL A 322 -17.66 26.41 -29.33
N ALA A 323 -17.36 27.68 -29.63
CA ALA A 323 -17.94 28.40 -30.76
C ALA A 323 -17.03 28.42 -32.00
N ALA A 324 -17.62 28.78 -33.15
CA ALA A 324 -16.94 28.97 -34.42
C ALA A 324 -15.88 30.10 -34.38
N ASP A 325 -15.04 30.17 -35.41
CA ASP A 325 -13.84 31.00 -35.47
C ASP A 325 -14.09 32.48 -35.10
N GLY A 326 -13.39 32.95 -34.05
CA GLY A 326 -13.41 34.36 -33.62
C GLY A 326 -13.36 34.55 -32.10
N GLU A 327 -13.85 33.58 -31.33
CA GLU A 327 -13.86 33.68 -29.88
C GLU A 327 -12.54 33.25 -29.22
N ALA A 328 -12.13 34.03 -28.22
CA ALA A 328 -11.00 33.69 -27.37
C ALA A 328 -11.33 32.40 -26.59
N PRO A 329 -10.41 31.41 -26.55
CA PRO A 329 -10.67 30.17 -25.84
C PRO A 329 -10.77 30.42 -24.32
N PHE A 330 -11.66 29.69 -23.64
CA PHE A 330 -11.74 29.70 -22.19
C PHE A 330 -10.55 28.94 -21.60
N ARG A 331 -9.89 29.55 -20.62
CA ARG A 331 -8.73 28.99 -19.93
C ARG A 331 -9.01 28.93 -18.44
N SER A 332 -8.76 27.77 -17.85
CA SER A 332 -8.87 27.58 -16.41
C SER A 332 -7.75 26.68 -15.91
N ALA A 333 -7.44 26.76 -14.61
CA ALA A 333 -6.39 26.00 -13.98
C ALA A 333 -6.81 25.59 -12.57
N THR A 334 -6.34 24.43 -12.13
CA THR A 334 -6.50 23.96 -10.75
C THR A 334 -5.19 23.43 -10.20
N ARG A 335 -5.00 23.60 -8.89
CA ARG A 335 -3.91 22.95 -8.17
C ARG A 335 -4.34 21.55 -7.77
N LEU A 336 -3.42 20.60 -7.89
CA LEU A 336 -3.66 19.21 -7.56
C LEU A 336 -3.22 18.97 -6.12
N VAL A 337 -4.19 18.76 -5.23
CA VAL A 337 -3.96 18.74 -3.77
C VAL A 337 -3.11 17.54 -3.37
N ASN A 338 -3.35 16.39 -3.99
CA ASN A 338 -2.70 15.12 -3.64
C ASN A 338 -1.38 14.89 -4.40
N ARG A 339 -0.97 15.84 -5.25
CA ARG A 339 0.18 15.71 -6.16
C ARG A 339 0.21 14.34 -6.86
N PRO A 340 -0.83 13.99 -7.63
CA PRO A 340 -0.97 12.65 -8.19
C PRO A 340 0.25 12.25 -9.03
N GLU A 341 0.64 10.98 -8.90
CA GLU A 341 1.66 10.39 -9.77
C GLU A 341 1.11 10.25 -11.19
N VAL A 342 1.93 10.62 -12.17
CA VAL A 342 1.61 10.47 -13.60
C VAL A 342 2.33 9.25 -14.11
N VAL A 343 1.56 8.19 -14.36
CA VAL A 343 2.09 6.93 -14.87
C VAL A 343 2.33 7.10 -16.37
N PRO A 344 3.56 6.88 -16.87
CA PRO A 344 3.92 7.09 -18.26
C PRO A 344 3.32 6.07 -19.22
#